data_AF-A0A255S8T9-F1
#
_entry.id   AF-A0A255S8T9-F1
#
_cell.length_a   1.000
_cell.length_b   1.000
_cell.length_c   1.000
_cell.angle_alpha   90.00
_cell.angle_beta   90.00
_cell.angle_gamma   90.00
#
_symmetry.space_group_name_H-M   'P 1'
#
loop_
_entity.id
_entity.type
_entity.pdbx_description
1 polymer ?
#
loop_
_entity_poly.entity_id
_entity_poly.type
_entity_poly.pdbx_seq_one_letter_code
_entity_poly.pdbx_strand_id
1 'polypeptide(L)'
;MLHDIHHIKRAFIFCMTLLTTVACTYDYEIPDSETEPMVVIFGQIVSESECVFSLHSTARPNGNLEIYSNIDDATVVVKGTDGQVFEGHGVGNFTGRFIVNVGKLSSDQKYYVEVSTPYGNFASEPMQPLDAPELTDICYEQSEVNKSINVMVTTADPHSLVYLLWQVDDYYEIYTPLTTQWKYCMGQNEGDSDGQNGTFEKISPEAYTNHGWRHAIALANFATNEDYGCGAITKRSIYTRTISDHRLQTRCCTRIKQMAITRQEYEYRRLMLNQTDNMGGLFTPMPSELPTNIKSVGERKAIGYIGVRGRTSMKEMYINGSDVGYKSQDNPQTFPQDGVSPSALVYHGCSVYTHTPDTGDTMWTFTWCVDYRDKYWGGDAIDRPDFWQNKQ
;
A
#
# COMPACT_ATOMS: atom_id res chain seq x y z
N MET A 1 -46.52 56.29 -22.48
CA MET A 1 -46.38 55.66 -21.14
C MET A 1 -46.09 54.16 -21.17
N LEU A 2 -46.69 53.35 -22.06
CA LEU A 2 -46.33 51.91 -22.20
C LEU A 2 -45.06 51.66 -23.05
N HIS A 3 -44.63 52.60 -23.89
CA HIS A 3 -43.44 52.44 -24.74
C HIS A 3 -42.12 52.66 -23.97
N ASP A 4 -42.10 53.58 -22.99
CA ASP A 4 -40.90 53.91 -22.20
C ASP A 4 -40.49 52.79 -21.23
N ILE A 5 -41.45 52.03 -20.70
CA ILE A 5 -41.18 50.94 -19.75
C ILE A 5 -40.42 49.79 -20.41
N HIS A 6 -40.63 49.55 -21.72
CA HIS A 6 -39.92 48.51 -22.46
C HIS A 6 -38.45 48.86 -22.72
N HIS A 7 -38.14 50.13 -22.96
CA HIS A 7 -36.76 50.59 -23.13
C HIS A 7 -35.98 50.54 -21.82
N ILE A 8 -36.61 50.90 -20.70
CA ILE A 8 -35.99 50.82 -19.36
C ILE A 8 -35.73 49.36 -18.96
N LYS A 9 -36.66 48.43 -19.21
CA LYS A 9 -36.46 47.00 -18.95
C LYS A 9 -35.36 46.39 -19.82
N ARG A 10 -35.28 46.76 -21.10
CA ARG A 10 -34.22 46.29 -22.01
C ARG A 10 -32.85 46.84 -21.62
N ALA A 11 -32.77 48.10 -21.21
CA ALA A 11 -31.54 48.71 -20.71
C ALA A 11 -31.08 48.07 -19.39
N PHE A 12 -32.02 47.77 -18.48
CA PHE A 12 -31.70 47.13 -17.20
C PHE A 12 -31.22 45.68 -17.37
N ILE A 13 -31.85 44.91 -18.27
CA ILE A 13 -31.41 43.54 -18.61
C ILE A 13 -30.03 43.57 -19.27
N PHE A 14 -29.80 44.52 -20.18
CA PHE A 14 -28.50 44.66 -20.85
C PHE A 14 -27.38 45.03 -19.86
N CYS A 15 -27.64 45.93 -18.91
CA CYS A 15 -26.70 46.26 -17.83
C CYS A 15 -26.43 45.08 -16.87
N MET A 16 -27.44 44.28 -16.53
CA MET A 16 -27.27 43.07 -15.69
C MET A 16 -26.42 41.99 -16.38
N THR A 17 -26.58 41.80 -17.70
CA THR A 17 -25.73 40.88 -18.47
C THR A 17 -24.30 41.39 -18.63
N LEU A 18 -24.10 42.71 -18.74
CA LEU A 18 -22.76 43.31 -18.82
C LEU A 18 -21.98 43.14 -17.50
N LEU A 19 -22.67 43.22 -16.36
CA LEU A 19 -22.10 43.04 -15.02
C LEU A 19 -21.64 41.59 -14.73
N THR A 20 -22.13 40.58 -15.46
CA THR A 20 -21.64 39.18 -15.31
C THR A 20 -20.35 38.88 -16.07
N THR A 21 -19.86 39.81 -16.89
CA THR A 21 -18.63 39.60 -17.69
C THR A 21 -17.36 40.17 -17.06
N VAL A 22 -17.48 40.82 -15.89
CA VAL A 22 -16.33 41.23 -15.06
C VAL A 22 -16.22 40.30 -13.85
N ALA A 23 -16.16 39.00 -14.12
CA ALA A 23 -15.53 38.08 -13.19
C ALA A 23 -14.02 38.25 -13.39
N CYS A 24 -13.34 38.94 -12.47
CA CYS A 24 -11.89 38.86 -12.40
C CYS A 24 -11.54 37.40 -12.07
N THR A 25 -11.26 36.59 -13.08
CA THR A 25 -10.48 35.38 -12.88
C THR A 25 -9.09 35.86 -12.50
N TYR A 26 -8.74 35.74 -11.22
CA TYR A 26 -7.34 35.77 -10.86
C TYR A 26 -6.73 34.55 -11.53
N ASP A 27 -5.91 34.76 -12.56
CA ASP A 27 -4.97 33.75 -12.99
C ASP A 27 -4.09 33.48 -11.77
N TYR A 28 -4.30 32.32 -11.15
CA TYR A 28 -3.43 31.83 -10.11
C TYR A 28 -2.09 31.53 -10.79
N GLU A 29 -1.17 32.49 -10.73
CA GLU A 29 0.22 32.26 -11.12
C GLU A 29 0.78 31.20 -10.17
N ILE A 30 0.93 29.98 -10.70
CA ILE A 30 1.65 28.91 -10.01
C ILE A 30 3.09 29.41 -9.84
N PRO A 31 3.61 29.63 -8.62
CA PRO A 31 4.94 30.16 -8.45
C PRO A 31 5.98 29.20 -9.07
N ASP A 32 6.90 29.72 -9.87
CA ASP A 32 7.89 28.96 -10.66
C ASP A 32 8.67 27.90 -9.86
N SER A 33 8.79 28.07 -8.53
CA SER A 33 9.36 27.09 -7.59
C SER A 33 8.65 25.74 -7.52
N GLU A 34 7.49 25.60 -8.17
CA GLU A 34 6.67 24.39 -8.12
C GLU A 34 6.74 23.50 -9.38
N THR A 35 7.63 23.83 -10.33
CA THR A 35 7.82 23.05 -11.57
C THR A 35 8.82 21.90 -11.42
N GLU A 36 9.66 21.91 -10.38
CA GLU A 36 10.62 20.84 -10.13
C GLU A 36 9.97 19.62 -9.44
N PRO A 37 10.33 18.39 -9.86
CA PRO A 37 9.83 17.17 -9.24
C PRO A 37 10.21 17.13 -7.76
N MET A 38 9.22 16.96 -6.88
CA MET A 38 9.44 16.77 -5.45
C MET A 38 9.81 15.33 -5.14
N VAL A 39 10.55 15.14 -4.04
CA VAL A 39 10.89 13.81 -3.54
C VAL A 39 9.88 13.39 -2.47
N VAL A 40 9.28 12.23 -2.64
CA VAL A 40 8.36 11.63 -1.68
C VAL A 40 9.09 10.54 -0.93
N ILE A 41 9.10 10.62 0.40
CA ILE A 41 9.83 9.71 1.28
C ILE A 41 8.84 9.15 2.31
N PHE A 42 8.55 7.87 2.20
CA PHE A 42 7.74 7.15 3.18
C PHE A 42 8.57 6.14 3.94
N GLY A 43 8.25 5.94 5.21
CA GLY A 43 8.89 4.94 6.04
C GLY A 43 8.67 5.20 7.52
N GLN A 44 9.22 4.32 8.34
CA GLN A 44 9.18 4.44 9.79
C GLN A 44 10.43 3.79 10.37
N ILE A 45 11.00 4.42 11.38
CA ILE A 45 12.11 3.87 12.16
C ILE A 45 11.47 3.09 13.32
N VAL A 46 11.73 1.79 13.39
CA VAL A 46 11.19 0.92 14.43
C VAL A 46 12.36 0.22 15.12
N SER A 47 12.45 0.39 16.44
CA SER A 47 13.47 -0.29 17.25
C SER A 47 13.41 -1.80 17.08
N GLU A 48 14.58 -2.44 16.98
CA GLU A 48 14.74 -3.89 16.87
C GLU A 48 13.96 -4.49 15.69
N SER A 49 13.96 -3.81 14.53
CA SER A 49 13.19 -4.20 13.35
C SER A 49 13.93 -3.85 12.06
N GLU A 50 13.59 -4.59 11.00
CA GLU A 50 13.86 -4.14 9.63
C GLU A 50 12.91 -2.99 9.31
N CYS A 51 13.47 -1.85 8.90
CA CYS A 51 12.74 -0.63 8.56
C CYS A 51 12.73 -0.45 7.05
N VAL A 52 11.54 -0.35 6.46
CA VAL A 52 11.37 -0.16 5.01
C VAL A 52 11.11 1.30 4.72
N PHE A 53 11.90 1.87 3.81
CA PHE A 53 11.72 3.21 3.26
C PHE A 53 11.41 3.12 1.77
N SER A 54 10.45 3.90 1.31
CA SER A 54 10.06 3.99 -0.11
C SER A 54 10.31 5.42 -0.60
N LEU A 55 11.03 5.53 -1.71
CA LEU A 55 11.43 6.79 -2.33
C LEU A 55 10.81 6.91 -3.71
N HIS A 56 10.11 8.01 -3.94
CA HIS A 56 9.49 8.31 -5.23
C HIS A 56 9.74 9.77 -5.63
N SER A 57 9.65 10.04 -6.94
CA SER A 57 9.58 11.40 -7.46
C SER A 57 8.17 11.73 -7.93
N THR A 58 7.76 12.98 -7.78
CA THR A 58 6.49 13.46 -8.35
C THR A 58 6.71 14.10 -9.71
N ALA A 59 5.76 13.99 -10.63
CA ALA A 59 5.64 14.88 -11.77
C ALA A 59 4.33 15.65 -11.69
N ARG A 60 4.27 16.79 -12.38
CA ARG A 60 3.04 17.57 -12.57
C ARG A 60 2.69 17.64 -14.06
N PRO A 61 2.17 16.57 -14.70
CA PRO A 61 1.82 16.62 -16.11
C PRO A 61 0.71 17.64 -16.40
N ASN A 62 -0.23 17.85 -15.46
CA ASN A 62 -1.44 18.66 -15.66
C ASN A 62 -1.92 19.39 -14.38
N GLY A 63 -1.01 19.86 -13.52
CA GLY A 63 -1.35 20.58 -12.28
C GLY A 63 -1.71 19.69 -11.07
N ASN A 64 -1.95 18.39 -11.27
CA ASN A 64 -2.00 17.40 -10.19
C ASN A 64 -0.63 16.77 -9.95
N LEU A 65 -0.29 16.54 -8.68
CA LEU A 65 0.89 15.80 -8.28
C LEU A 65 0.63 14.31 -8.44
N GLU A 66 1.31 13.69 -9.41
CA GLU A 66 1.31 12.24 -9.60
C GLU A 66 2.69 11.68 -9.26
N ILE A 67 2.73 10.54 -8.57
CA ILE A 67 3.98 9.80 -8.37
C ILE A 67 4.41 9.27 -9.74
N TYR A 68 5.55 9.74 -10.21
CA TYR A 68 6.00 9.56 -11.59
C TYR A 68 7.03 8.43 -11.73
N SER A 69 7.91 8.28 -10.74
CA SER A 69 8.94 7.23 -10.77
C SER A 69 9.47 6.85 -9.40
N ASN A 70 9.94 5.62 -9.29
CA ASN A 70 10.74 5.14 -8.16
C ASN A 70 12.16 5.72 -8.23
N ILE A 71 12.76 5.97 -7.07
CA ILE A 71 14.14 6.49 -6.97
C ILE A 71 15.03 5.38 -6.41
N ASP A 72 15.78 4.70 -7.26
CA ASP A 72 16.64 3.58 -6.88
C ASP A 72 18.11 3.96 -6.65
N ASP A 73 18.59 5.02 -7.31
CA ASP A 73 19.95 5.53 -7.14
C ASP A 73 20.03 6.46 -5.93
N ALA A 74 19.81 5.91 -4.74
CA ALA A 74 19.81 6.66 -3.49
C ALA A 74 20.55 5.91 -2.38
N THR A 75 20.96 6.66 -1.35
CA THR A 75 21.44 6.10 -0.09
C THR A 75 20.49 6.50 1.02
N VAL A 76 20.14 5.55 1.88
CA VAL A 76 19.25 5.74 3.02
C VAL A 76 19.97 5.28 4.28
N VAL A 77 20.07 6.17 5.26
CA VAL A 77 20.81 5.91 6.50
C VAL A 77 20.00 6.40 7.69
N VAL A 78 19.83 5.55 8.71
CA VAL A 78 19.25 5.97 9.99
C VAL A 78 20.38 6.37 10.93
N LYS A 79 20.26 7.55 11.56
CA LYS A 79 21.27 8.09 12.48
C LYS A 79 20.68 8.41 13.84
N GLY A 80 21.48 8.19 14.88
CA GLY A 80 21.21 8.64 16.25
C GLY A 80 21.99 9.91 16.58
N THR A 81 21.45 10.74 17.47
CA THR A 81 22.14 11.94 17.99
C THR A 81 23.38 11.62 18.83
N ASP A 82 23.56 10.36 19.21
CA ASP A 82 24.73 9.80 19.86
C ASP A 82 25.83 9.33 18.89
N GLY A 83 25.61 9.50 17.58
CA GLY A 83 26.55 9.07 16.55
C GLY A 83 26.34 7.64 16.05
N GLN A 84 25.29 6.95 16.50
CA GLN A 84 24.90 5.67 15.90
C GLN A 84 24.53 5.86 14.41
N VAL A 85 24.90 4.87 13.59
CA VAL A 85 24.62 4.86 12.15
C VAL A 85 24.16 3.46 11.75
N PHE A 86 23.03 3.38 11.07
CA PHE A 86 22.48 2.17 10.48
C PHE A 86 22.35 2.38 8.97
N GLU A 87 23.15 1.67 8.20
CA GLU A 87 23.17 1.78 6.75
C GLU A 87 22.04 0.96 6.12
N GLY A 88 21.36 1.55 5.13
CA GLY A 88 20.37 0.88 4.33
C GLY A 88 20.93 0.30 3.04
N HIS A 89 20.18 -0.63 2.46
CA HIS A 89 20.44 -1.17 1.13
C HIS A 89 19.16 -1.17 0.30
N GLY A 90 19.28 -0.91 -1.00
CA GLY A 90 18.16 -0.99 -1.95
C GLY A 90 17.71 -2.43 -2.17
N VAL A 91 16.42 -2.63 -2.43
CA VAL A 91 15.81 -3.96 -2.58
C VAL A 91 15.02 -4.06 -3.88
N GLY A 92 15.40 -5.03 -4.72
CA GLY A 92 14.79 -5.23 -6.03
C GLY A 92 15.21 -4.16 -7.04
N ASN A 93 14.93 -4.42 -8.31
CA ASN A 93 15.23 -3.47 -9.38
C ASN A 93 14.03 -2.57 -9.62
N PHE A 94 14.25 -1.25 -9.65
CA PHE A 94 13.24 -0.24 -9.98
C PHE A 94 12.06 -0.19 -9.00
N THR A 95 12.30 -0.46 -7.72
CA THR A 95 11.27 -0.47 -6.68
C THR A 95 11.25 0.83 -5.85
N GLY A 96 12.38 1.54 -5.79
CA GLY A 96 12.58 2.68 -4.89
C GLY A 96 12.52 2.29 -3.40
N ARG A 97 12.69 1.00 -3.07
CA ARG A 97 12.59 0.49 -1.69
C ARG A 97 13.97 0.24 -1.09
N PHE A 98 14.14 0.69 0.15
CA PHE A 98 15.36 0.53 0.93
C PHE A 98 15.05 -0.11 2.27
N ILE A 99 15.87 -1.08 2.69
CA ILE A 99 15.78 -1.71 4.00
C ILE A 99 16.94 -1.23 4.86
N VAL A 100 16.64 -0.77 6.07
CA VAL A 100 17.61 -0.44 7.12
C VAL A 100 17.35 -1.34 8.32
N ASN A 101 18.37 -2.09 8.75
CA ASN A 101 18.29 -2.94 9.93
C ASN A 101 18.64 -2.13 11.17
N VAL A 102 17.61 -1.79 11.97
CA VAL A 102 17.76 -0.92 13.13
C VAL A 102 17.82 -1.77 14.40
N GLY A 103 18.87 -1.58 15.18
CA GLY A 103 19.05 -2.22 16.47
C GLY A 103 18.12 -1.65 17.55
N LYS A 104 18.46 -1.92 18.81
CA LYS A 104 17.75 -1.33 19.94
C LYS A 104 18.02 0.16 20.05
N LEU A 105 16.96 0.96 20.04
CA LEU A 105 17.04 2.41 20.18
C LEU A 105 16.98 2.82 21.66
N SER A 106 17.75 3.84 22.04
CA SER A 106 17.71 4.42 23.38
C SER A 106 16.61 5.49 23.46
N SER A 107 15.82 5.49 24.53
CA SER A 107 14.80 6.53 24.78
C SER A 107 15.42 7.92 25.04
N ASP A 108 16.68 7.96 25.46
CA ASP A 108 17.39 9.21 25.78
C ASP A 108 17.99 9.89 24.54
N GLN A 109 17.95 9.21 23.38
CA GLN A 109 18.49 9.71 22.11
C GLN A 109 17.37 10.02 21.12
N LYS A 110 17.71 10.84 20.13
CA LYS A 110 16.83 11.11 18.99
C LYS A 110 17.39 10.42 17.75
N TYR A 111 16.49 9.94 16.92
CA TYR A 111 16.83 9.25 15.68
C TYR A 111 16.14 9.94 14.51
N TYR A 112 16.76 9.83 13.34
CA TYR A 112 16.28 10.40 12.09
C TYR A 112 16.84 9.62 10.90
N VAL A 113 16.24 9.82 9.73
CA VAL A 113 16.76 9.27 8.48
C VAL A 113 17.42 10.38 7.67
N GLU A 114 18.56 10.07 7.06
CA GLU A 114 19.17 10.85 5.99
C GLU A 114 19.03 10.07 4.68
N VAL A 115 18.65 10.80 3.63
CA VAL A 115 18.46 10.26 2.29
C VAL A 115 19.21 11.13 1.29
N SER A 116 20.17 10.53 0.58
CA SER A 116 20.84 11.20 -0.55
C SER A 116 20.35 10.58 -1.85
N THR A 117 19.86 11.43 -2.74
CA THR A 117 19.33 11.05 -4.06
C THR A 117 20.02 11.87 -5.15
N PRO A 118 19.83 11.55 -6.44
CA PRO A 118 20.34 12.37 -7.55
C PRO A 118 19.65 13.75 -7.57
N TYR A 119 18.50 13.86 -6.88
CA TYR A 119 17.76 15.10 -6.77
C TYR A 119 18.19 15.96 -5.58
N GLY A 120 18.99 15.46 -4.64
CA GLY A 120 19.44 16.20 -3.47
C GLY A 120 19.45 15.37 -2.19
N ASN A 121 19.84 16.03 -1.10
CA ASN A 121 19.95 15.45 0.23
C ASN A 121 18.79 15.90 1.11
N PHE A 122 18.19 14.94 1.82
CA PHE A 122 17.03 15.13 2.67
C PHE A 122 17.27 14.49 4.03
N ALA A 123 16.70 15.07 5.08
CA ALA A 123 16.76 14.51 6.42
C ALA A 123 15.42 14.69 7.14
N SER A 124 14.96 13.67 7.87
CA SER A 124 13.83 13.86 8.78
C SER A 124 14.26 14.63 10.04
N GLU A 125 13.30 15.26 10.70
CA GLU A 125 13.53 15.86 12.02
C GLU A 125 13.90 14.76 13.05
N PRO A 126 14.90 14.99 13.92
CA PRO A 126 15.24 14.06 14.99
C PRO A 126 14.12 13.90 16.02
N MET A 127 13.72 12.65 16.27
CA MET A 127 12.63 12.31 17.18
C MET A 127 13.05 11.23 18.18
N GLN A 128 12.51 11.31 19.41
CA GLN A 128 12.71 10.26 20.40
C GLN A 128 11.84 9.04 20.06
N PRO A 129 12.31 7.80 20.33
CA PRO A 129 11.49 6.62 20.19
C PRO A 129 10.29 6.67 21.15
N LEU A 130 9.09 6.42 20.62
CA LEU A 130 7.87 6.35 21.43
C LEU A 130 7.50 4.89 21.73
N ASP A 131 7.29 4.61 23.01
CA ASP A 131 6.82 3.32 23.50
C ASP A 131 5.29 3.23 23.42
N ALA A 132 4.79 2.15 22.82
CA ALA A 132 3.37 1.85 22.82
C ALA A 132 2.93 1.29 24.18
N PRO A 133 1.72 1.64 24.66
CA PRO A 133 1.06 0.88 25.72
C PRO A 133 0.82 -0.57 25.26
N GLU A 134 0.53 -1.44 26.20
CA GLU A 134 0.26 -2.85 25.92
C GLU A 134 -1.01 -3.00 25.07
N LEU A 135 -0.91 -3.80 24.00
CA LEU A 135 -2.05 -4.33 23.26
C LEU A 135 -2.55 -5.56 24.03
N THR A 136 -3.61 -5.41 24.82
CA THR A 136 -4.07 -6.42 25.77
C THR A 136 -4.96 -7.47 25.13
N ASP A 137 -5.69 -7.13 24.08
CA ASP A 137 -6.55 -8.09 23.38
C ASP A 137 -6.72 -7.75 21.89
N ILE A 138 -6.96 -8.78 21.09
CA ILE A 138 -7.38 -8.67 19.69
C ILE A 138 -8.48 -9.69 19.44
N CYS A 139 -9.52 -9.25 18.73
CA CYS A 139 -10.64 -10.12 18.38
C CYS A 139 -11.24 -9.70 17.05
N TYR A 140 -12.16 -10.52 16.54
CA TYR A 140 -12.94 -10.19 15.36
C TYR A 140 -14.42 -10.50 15.57
N GLU A 141 -15.28 -9.72 14.94
CA GLU A 141 -16.72 -9.93 14.91
C GLU A 141 -17.20 -9.98 13.46
N GLN A 142 -17.98 -11.01 13.13
CA GLN A 142 -18.57 -11.17 11.81
C GLN A 142 -19.91 -10.40 11.72
N SER A 143 -20.06 -9.63 10.65
CA SER A 143 -21.31 -9.00 10.25
C SER A 143 -21.99 -9.84 9.17
N GLU A 144 -23.05 -10.53 9.54
CA GLU A 144 -23.89 -11.28 8.58
C GLU A 144 -24.55 -10.35 7.53
N VAL A 145 -24.91 -9.13 7.95
CA VAL A 145 -25.55 -8.14 7.07
C VAL A 145 -24.58 -7.64 6.01
N ASN A 146 -23.37 -7.25 6.42
CA ASN A 146 -22.38 -6.66 5.52
C ASN A 146 -21.47 -7.71 4.87
N LYS A 147 -21.61 -9.00 5.23
CA LYS A 147 -20.74 -10.09 4.79
C LYS A 147 -19.27 -9.74 5.00
N SER A 148 -18.95 -9.29 6.20
CA SER A 148 -17.63 -8.78 6.54
C SER A 148 -17.18 -9.19 7.94
N ILE A 149 -15.88 -9.12 8.17
CA ILE A 149 -15.22 -9.41 9.43
C ILE A 149 -14.59 -8.11 9.91
N ASN A 150 -15.04 -7.64 11.06
CA ASN A 150 -14.49 -6.47 11.71
C ASN A 150 -13.41 -6.92 12.69
N VAL A 151 -12.17 -6.46 12.49
CA VAL A 151 -11.05 -6.76 13.38
C VAL A 151 -10.85 -5.62 14.35
N MET A 152 -10.80 -5.96 15.64
CA MET A 152 -10.77 -5.01 16.73
C MET A 152 -9.63 -5.25 17.70
N VAL A 153 -9.23 -4.18 18.37
CA VAL A 153 -8.13 -4.16 19.34
C VAL A 153 -8.57 -3.58 20.68
N THR A 154 -7.95 -4.05 21.75
CA THR A 154 -8.02 -3.44 23.08
C THR A 154 -6.63 -3.12 23.57
N THR A 155 -6.45 -1.88 24.01
CA THR A 155 -5.19 -1.32 24.50
C THR A 155 -5.32 -1.03 25.99
N ALA A 156 -4.29 -1.34 26.77
CA ALA A 156 -4.22 -0.97 28.18
C ALA A 156 -4.34 0.55 28.36
N ASP A 157 -4.81 0.98 29.53
CA ASP A 157 -4.83 2.40 29.89
C ASP A 157 -3.38 2.94 29.93
N PRO A 158 -3.03 3.90 29.07
CA PRO A 158 -1.71 4.52 29.07
C PRO A 158 -1.49 5.55 30.20
N HIS A 159 -2.53 5.87 30.98
CA HIS A 159 -2.55 6.90 32.02
C HIS A 159 -2.11 8.30 31.55
N SER A 160 -2.17 8.52 30.24
CA SER A 160 -1.75 9.75 29.55
C SER A 160 -2.38 9.80 28.16
N LEU A 161 -2.36 10.97 27.51
CA LEU A 161 -2.82 11.09 26.12
C LEU A 161 -1.81 10.39 25.20
N VAL A 162 -2.29 9.45 24.39
CA VAL A 162 -1.48 8.74 23.40
C VAL A 162 -2.15 8.73 22.03
N TYR A 163 -1.31 8.79 21.01
CA TYR A 163 -1.72 8.57 19.63
C TYR A 163 -1.13 7.23 19.17
N LEU A 164 -1.96 6.40 18.55
CA LEU A 164 -1.59 5.04 18.16
C LEU A 164 -1.76 4.84 16.66
N LEU A 165 -0.91 3.97 16.11
CA LEU A 165 -0.97 3.45 14.76
C LEU A 165 -0.93 1.92 14.84
N TRP A 166 -1.83 1.26 14.13
CA TRP A 166 -1.82 -0.19 14.00
C TRP A 166 -1.39 -0.60 12.61
N GLN A 167 -0.47 -1.55 12.57
CA GLN A 167 -0.06 -2.27 11.37
C GLN A 167 -0.55 -3.71 11.47
N VAL A 168 -0.93 -4.28 10.34
CA VAL A 168 -1.37 -5.66 10.19
C VAL A 168 -0.39 -6.37 9.28
N ASP A 169 0.16 -7.47 9.80
CA ASP A 169 1.01 -8.41 9.07
C ASP A 169 0.24 -9.73 8.96
N ASP A 170 -0.39 -9.96 7.81
CA ASP A 170 -1.12 -11.19 7.52
C ASP A 170 -0.20 -12.22 6.85
N TYR A 171 -0.17 -13.42 7.40
CA TYR A 171 0.44 -14.58 6.78
C TYR A 171 -0.68 -15.57 6.45
N TYR A 172 -0.78 -15.97 5.18
CA TYR A 172 -1.90 -16.77 4.70
C TYR A 172 -1.47 -17.75 3.61
N GLU A 173 -2.19 -18.86 3.55
CA GLU A 173 -2.11 -19.83 2.46
C GLU A 173 -3.01 -19.40 1.31
N ILE A 174 -2.58 -19.69 0.09
CA ILE A 174 -3.35 -19.50 -1.14
C ILE A 174 -3.40 -20.80 -1.92
N TYR A 175 -4.60 -21.12 -2.40
CA TYR A 175 -4.86 -22.15 -3.38
C TYR A 175 -5.50 -21.53 -4.62
N THR A 176 -4.94 -21.84 -5.79
CA THR A 176 -5.54 -21.41 -7.05
C THR A 176 -6.81 -22.21 -7.33
N PRO A 177 -7.79 -21.63 -8.04
CA PRO A 177 -9.08 -22.31 -8.28
C PRO A 177 -8.95 -23.53 -9.20
N LEU A 178 -7.94 -23.58 -10.06
CA LEU A 178 -7.63 -24.69 -10.96
C LEU A 178 -6.22 -25.22 -10.70
N THR A 179 -6.01 -26.49 -11.05
CA THR A 179 -4.67 -27.10 -11.07
C THR A 179 -4.34 -27.50 -12.50
N THR A 180 -3.11 -27.25 -12.93
CA THR A 180 -2.59 -27.67 -14.24
C THR A 180 -1.40 -28.58 -14.07
N GLN A 181 -1.22 -29.50 -15.02
CA GLN A 181 -0.04 -30.37 -15.12
C GLN A 181 0.85 -29.99 -16.29
N TRP A 182 0.52 -28.92 -17.00
CA TRP A 182 1.15 -28.55 -18.26
C TRP A 182 1.57 -27.09 -18.22
N LYS A 183 2.74 -26.80 -18.80
CA LYS A 183 3.23 -25.46 -19.06
C LYS A 183 3.63 -25.33 -20.52
N TYR A 184 3.51 -24.14 -21.08
CA TYR A 184 4.11 -23.81 -22.36
C TYR A 184 5.47 -23.13 -22.10
N CYS A 185 6.54 -23.73 -22.60
CA CYS A 185 7.89 -23.20 -22.50
C CYS A 185 8.26 -22.54 -23.82
N MET A 186 8.43 -21.22 -23.82
CA MET A 186 8.88 -20.48 -25.00
C MET A 186 10.31 -20.91 -25.40
N GLY A 187 10.56 -21.05 -26.69
CA GLY A 187 11.89 -21.38 -27.21
C GLY A 187 12.91 -20.29 -26.88
N GLN A 188 14.10 -20.66 -26.39
CA GLN A 188 15.16 -19.73 -25.96
C GLN A 188 16.14 -19.31 -27.07
N ASN A 189 15.90 -19.67 -28.34
CA ASN A 189 16.88 -19.43 -29.39
C ASN A 189 16.96 -17.95 -29.76
N GLU A 190 18.18 -17.37 -29.70
CA GLU A 190 18.49 -16.05 -30.24
C GLU A 190 18.14 -16.00 -31.74
N GLY A 191 16.98 -15.44 -32.07
CA GLY A 191 16.43 -15.38 -33.43
C GLY A 191 14.92 -15.68 -33.52
N ASP A 192 14.30 -16.23 -32.46
CA ASP A 192 12.86 -16.51 -32.40
C ASP A 192 12.13 -15.38 -31.65
N SER A 193 12.01 -14.20 -32.28
CA SER A 193 11.35 -13.03 -31.69
C SER A 193 9.85 -13.22 -31.46
N ASP A 194 9.24 -14.27 -32.01
CA ASP A 194 7.79 -14.54 -31.94
C ASP A 194 7.44 -15.72 -31.01
N GLY A 195 8.43 -16.42 -30.44
CA GLY A 195 8.22 -17.56 -29.55
C GLY A 195 7.47 -18.73 -30.20
N GLN A 196 7.61 -18.91 -31.53
CA GLN A 196 6.85 -19.90 -32.29
C GLN A 196 7.36 -21.34 -32.10
N ASN A 197 8.61 -21.53 -31.66
CA ASN A 197 9.17 -22.86 -31.36
C ASN A 197 9.11 -23.25 -29.87
N GLY A 198 8.06 -22.83 -29.15
CA GLY A 198 7.87 -23.30 -27.78
C GLY A 198 7.33 -24.73 -27.71
N THR A 199 7.46 -25.36 -26.55
CA THR A 199 7.01 -26.75 -26.32
C THR A 199 6.05 -26.83 -25.13
N PHE A 200 5.11 -27.78 -25.19
CA PHE A 200 4.26 -28.11 -24.06
C PHE A 200 4.95 -29.17 -23.22
N GLU A 201 5.23 -28.84 -21.96
CA GLU A 201 5.94 -29.70 -21.02
C GLU A 201 5.06 -30.03 -19.82
N LYS A 202 5.22 -31.24 -19.27
CA LYS A 202 4.60 -31.58 -17.99
C LYS A 202 5.33 -30.85 -16.86
N ILE A 203 4.55 -30.24 -15.97
CA ILE A 203 5.05 -29.62 -14.74
C ILE A 203 5.43 -30.74 -13.77
N SER A 204 6.62 -30.65 -13.17
CA SER A 204 7.02 -31.57 -12.10
C SER A 204 6.14 -31.35 -10.87
N PRO A 205 5.83 -32.39 -10.08
CA PRO A 205 5.00 -32.21 -8.89
C PRO A 205 5.54 -31.18 -7.89
N GLU A 206 6.86 -31.01 -7.84
CA GLU A 206 7.56 -30.04 -6.99
C GLU A 206 7.41 -28.59 -7.50
N ALA A 207 7.07 -28.41 -8.77
CA ALA A 207 6.84 -27.12 -9.40
C ALA A 207 5.35 -26.78 -9.55
N TYR A 208 4.43 -27.55 -8.92
CA TYR A 208 3.02 -27.20 -8.92
C TYR A 208 2.80 -25.83 -8.28
N THR A 209 2.15 -24.95 -9.03
CA THR A 209 1.89 -23.57 -8.64
C THR A 209 0.46 -23.39 -8.13
N ASN A 210 -0.19 -24.44 -7.68
CA ASN A 210 -1.58 -24.36 -7.23
C ASN A 210 -1.71 -24.07 -5.73
N HIS A 211 -0.60 -24.05 -4.98
CA HIS A 211 -0.58 -23.82 -3.54
C HIS A 211 0.69 -23.10 -3.10
N GLY A 212 0.57 -22.10 -2.23
CA GLY A 212 1.72 -21.44 -1.62
C GLY A 212 1.34 -20.54 -0.44
N TRP A 213 2.36 -19.88 0.12
CA TRP A 213 2.21 -18.96 1.24
C TRP A 213 2.52 -17.53 0.81
N ARG A 214 1.82 -16.59 1.46
CA ARG A 214 1.89 -15.17 1.20
C ARG A 214 2.01 -14.41 2.51
N HIS A 215 2.62 -13.23 2.42
CA HIS A 215 2.70 -12.27 3.51
C HIS A 215 2.26 -10.90 2.97
N ALA A 216 1.30 -10.28 3.66
CA ALA A 216 0.81 -8.95 3.34
C ALA A 216 0.92 -8.05 4.57
N ILE A 217 1.55 -6.90 4.37
CA ILE A 217 1.71 -5.85 5.38
C ILE A 217 0.88 -4.63 4.99
N ALA A 218 0.13 -4.07 5.94
CA ALA A 218 -0.62 -2.84 5.72
C ALA A 218 -0.74 -2.02 7.01
N LEU A 219 -0.68 -0.70 6.89
CA LEU A 219 -1.14 0.18 7.96
C LEU A 219 -2.67 0.15 7.98
N ALA A 220 -3.25 -0.26 9.10
CA ALA A 220 -4.69 -0.47 9.21
C ALA A 220 -5.45 0.79 9.62
N ASN A 221 -5.09 1.37 10.77
CA ASN A 221 -5.79 2.53 11.32
C ASN A 221 -4.89 3.29 12.30
N PHE A 222 -5.36 4.46 12.71
CA PHE A 222 -4.78 5.25 13.78
C PHE A 222 -5.86 5.84 14.68
N ALA A 223 -5.52 6.16 15.92
CA ALA A 223 -6.45 6.74 16.89
C ALA A 223 -5.76 7.52 17.97
N THR A 224 -6.56 8.21 18.77
CA THR A 224 -6.18 8.73 20.07
C THR A 224 -7.05 8.08 21.15
N ASN A 225 -6.51 7.92 22.36
CA ASN A 225 -7.33 7.51 23.50
C ASN A 225 -8.20 8.65 24.06
N GLU A 226 -8.08 9.87 23.53
CA GLU A 226 -8.98 10.99 23.83
C GLU A 226 -10.44 10.64 23.53
N ASP A 227 -10.69 9.90 22.43
CA ASP A 227 -12.01 9.36 22.05
C ASP A 227 -12.62 8.44 23.14
N TYR A 228 -11.77 7.95 24.05
CA TYR A 228 -12.08 7.03 25.15
C TYR A 228 -11.89 7.70 26.52
N GLY A 229 -11.98 9.03 26.59
CA GLY A 229 -11.82 9.78 27.84
C GLY A 229 -10.40 9.71 28.43
N CYS A 230 -9.40 9.56 27.56
CA CYS A 230 -7.98 9.38 27.92
C CYS A 230 -7.69 8.10 28.73
N GLY A 231 -8.57 7.11 28.69
CA GLY A 231 -8.38 5.81 29.33
C GLY A 231 -7.92 4.71 28.36
N ALA A 232 -8.26 3.46 28.70
CA ALA A 232 -8.05 2.30 27.83
C ALA A 232 -8.90 2.39 26.55
N ILE A 233 -8.29 2.04 25.41
CA ILE A 233 -9.03 1.87 24.15
C ILE A 233 -9.63 0.47 24.16
N THR A 234 -10.94 0.35 24.05
CA THR A 234 -11.65 -0.94 24.13
C THR A 234 -12.36 -1.27 22.83
N LYS A 235 -12.17 -2.51 22.34
CA LYS A 235 -12.79 -3.05 21.11
C LYS A 235 -12.84 -2.05 19.95
N ARG A 236 -11.74 -1.33 19.70
CA ARG A 236 -11.67 -0.41 18.56
C ARG A 236 -11.54 -1.20 17.27
N SER A 237 -12.46 -1.00 16.34
CA SER A 237 -12.30 -1.48 14.96
C SER A 237 -11.12 -0.80 14.28
N ILE A 238 -10.17 -1.59 13.78
CA ILE A 238 -9.00 -1.09 13.05
C ILE A 238 -9.14 -1.31 11.55
N TYR A 239 -9.74 -2.42 11.11
CA TYR A 239 -10.07 -2.61 9.70
C TYR A 239 -11.23 -3.60 9.56
N THR A 240 -11.83 -3.59 8.39
CA THR A 240 -12.85 -4.56 7.99
C THR A 240 -12.35 -5.34 6.79
N ARG A 241 -12.62 -6.64 6.77
CA ARG A 241 -12.31 -7.56 5.67
C ARG A 241 -13.60 -8.16 5.12
N THR A 242 -13.72 -8.32 3.81
CA THR A 242 -14.86 -9.03 3.22
C THR A 242 -14.70 -10.54 3.42
N ILE A 243 -15.81 -11.28 3.56
CA ILE A 243 -15.74 -12.76 3.68
C ILE A 243 -15.27 -13.46 2.40
N SER A 244 -15.13 -12.74 1.29
CA SER A 244 -14.60 -13.26 0.03
C SER A 244 -13.10 -13.01 -0.14
N ASP A 245 -12.44 -12.33 0.80
CA ASP A 245 -11.01 -12.08 0.75
C ASP A 245 -10.23 -13.40 0.72
N HIS A 246 -9.33 -13.54 -0.27
CA HIS A 246 -8.62 -14.78 -0.57
C HIS A 246 -7.72 -15.20 0.61
N ARG A 247 -7.30 -14.25 1.45
CA ARG A 247 -6.55 -14.54 2.68
C ARG A 247 -7.30 -15.46 3.64
N LEU A 248 -8.63 -15.48 3.55
CA LEU A 248 -9.52 -16.30 4.38
C LEU A 248 -9.82 -17.66 3.74
N GLN A 249 -9.23 -18.01 2.59
CA GLN A 249 -9.54 -19.26 1.89
C GLN A 249 -9.31 -20.49 2.78
N THR A 250 -8.20 -20.51 3.53
CA THR A 250 -7.93 -21.54 4.53
C THR A 250 -7.72 -20.89 5.90
N ARG A 251 -6.47 -20.61 6.27
CA ARG A 251 -6.08 -20.09 7.58
C ARG A 251 -5.24 -18.85 7.40
N CYS A 252 -5.72 -17.73 7.94
CA CYS A 252 -4.98 -16.48 8.01
C CYS A 252 -4.42 -16.30 9.43
N CYS A 253 -3.11 -16.18 9.56
CA CYS A 253 -2.47 -15.67 10.78
C CYS A 253 -2.38 -14.15 10.66
N THR A 254 -3.17 -13.44 11.45
CA THR A 254 -3.19 -11.97 11.48
C THR A 254 -2.39 -11.51 12.69
N ARG A 255 -1.27 -10.83 12.46
CA ARG A 255 -0.49 -10.17 13.52
C ARG A 255 -0.77 -8.68 13.51
N ILE A 256 -1.12 -8.14 14.67
CA ILE A 256 -1.40 -6.72 14.85
C ILE A 256 -0.26 -6.12 15.67
N LYS A 257 0.44 -5.16 15.07
CA LYS A 257 1.52 -4.39 15.70
C LYS A 257 0.99 -3.00 16.07
N GLN A 258 0.93 -2.73 17.35
CA GLN A 258 0.55 -1.43 17.91
C GLN A 258 1.80 -0.58 18.16
N MET A 259 1.76 0.66 17.67
CA MET A 259 2.85 1.62 17.73
C MET A 259 2.34 2.96 18.28
N ALA A 260 3.15 3.62 19.11
CA ALA A 260 2.88 5.00 19.51
C ALA A 260 3.42 5.97 18.45
N ILE A 261 2.65 7.00 18.15
CA ILE A 261 2.99 8.05 17.18
C ILE A 261 2.91 9.42 17.86
N THR A 262 3.55 10.42 17.25
CA THR A 262 3.39 11.80 17.72
C THR A 262 2.06 12.37 17.27
N ARG A 263 1.63 13.44 17.95
CA ARG A 263 0.49 14.24 17.52
C ARG A 263 0.64 14.75 16.09
N GLN A 264 1.83 15.23 15.73
CA GLN A 264 2.12 15.75 14.39
C GLN A 264 1.97 14.66 13.33
N GLU A 265 2.41 13.43 13.61
CA GLU A 265 2.20 12.30 12.70
C GLU A 265 0.71 11.94 12.57
N TYR A 266 -0.03 11.94 13.68
CA TYR A 266 -1.47 11.71 13.68
C TYR A 266 -2.19 12.74 12.79
N GLU A 267 -1.83 14.03 12.93
CA GLU A 267 -2.39 15.11 12.12
C GLU A 267 -2.02 14.96 10.64
N TYR A 268 -0.76 14.62 10.33
CA TYR A 268 -0.32 14.31 8.97
C TYR A 268 -1.15 13.19 8.32
N ARG A 269 -1.32 12.07 9.03
CA ARG A 269 -2.09 10.91 8.54
C ARG A 269 -3.57 11.24 8.33
N ARG A 270 -4.16 12.04 9.21
CA ARG A 270 -5.54 12.52 9.06
C ARG A 270 -5.69 13.39 7.82
N LEU A 271 -4.73 14.27 7.53
CA LEU A 271 -4.74 15.09 6.33
C LEU A 271 -4.57 14.26 5.06
N MET A 272 -3.68 13.25 5.06
CA MET A 272 -3.52 12.32 3.94
C MET A 272 -4.81 11.55 3.63
N LEU A 273 -5.50 11.01 4.63
CA LEU A 273 -6.77 10.30 4.43
C LEU A 273 -7.86 11.23 3.86
N ASN A 274 -7.94 12.46 4.36
CA ASN A 274 -8.91 13.42 3.86
C ASN A 274 -8.67 13.80 2.39
N GLN A 275 -7.41 13.81 1.93
CA GLN A 275 -7.07 14.03 0.52
C GLN A 275 -7.48 12.86 -0.36
N THR A 276 -7.31 11.61 0.10
CA THR A 276 -7.72 10.42 -0.67
C THR A 276 -9.24 10.30 -0.78
N ASP A 277 -9.98 10.67 0.28
CA ASP A 277 -11.44 10.54 0.32
C ASP A 277 -12.17 11.71 -0.35
N ASN A 278 -11.63 12.93 -0.32
CA ASN A 278 -12.27 14.15 -0.84
C ASN A 278 -11.58 14.72 -2.08
N MET A 279 -11.04 13.87 -2.97
CA MET A 279 -10.48 14.30 -4.24
C MET A 279 -11.51 15.13 -5.03
N GLY A 280 -11.41 16.47 -4.96
CA GLY A 280 -12.27 17.41 -5.69
C GLY A 280 -12.87 18.58 -4.92
N GLY A 281 -12.66 18.72 -3.60
CA GLY A 281 -13.12 19.89 -2.85
C GLY A 281 -12.18 21.10 -3.00
N LEU A 282 -12.71 22.31 -3.27
CA LEU A 282 -11.98 23.59 -3.42
C LEU A 282 -11.08 23.95 -2.21
N PHE A 283 -11.32 23.32 -1.05
CA PHE A 283 -10.61 23.57 0.21
C PHE A 283 -9.76 22.37 0.67
N THR A 284 -9.55 21.38 -0.20
CA THR A 284 -8.65 20.28 0.12
C THR A 284 -7.22 20.81 -0.01
N PRO A 285 -6.39 20.77 1.05
CA PRO A 285 -5.01 21.21 0.95
C PRO A 285 -4.30 20.43 -0.16
N MET A 286 -3.43 21.08 -0.92
CA MET A 286 -2.68 20.39 -1.97
C MET A 286 -1.70 19.40 -1.34
N PRO A 287 -1.32 18.30 -2.00
CA PRO A 287 -0.33 17.37 -1.47
C PRO A 287 1.01 18.03 -1.10
N SER A 288 1.39 19.12 -1.77
CA SER A 288 2.56 19.96 -1.45
C SER A 288 2.45 20.75 -0.15
N GLU A 289 1.24 20.91 0.39
CA GLU A 289 0.96 21.65 1.63
C GLU A 289 0.84 20.73 2.85
N LEU A 290 0.97 19.41 2.66
CA LEU A 290 0.98 18.46 3.78
C LEU A 290 2.14 18.77 4.73
N PRO A 291 1.90 18.80 6.06
CA PRO A 291 2.96 19.01 7.02
C PRO A 291 3.97 17.85 6.94
N THR A 292 5.20 18.17 6.55
CA THR A 292 6.31 17.21 6.42
C THR A 292 7.32 17.43 7.53
N ASN A 293 7.85 16.35 8.10
CA ASN A 293 9.03 16.46 8.98
C ASN A 293 10.34 16.23 8.23
N ILE A 294 10.31 16.21 6.91
CA ILE A 294 11.48 15.99 6.06
C ILE A 294 11.95 17.32 5.50
N LYS A 295 13.21 17.65 5.80
CA LYS A 295 13.86 18.88 5.37
C LYS A 295 14.86 18.57 4.27
N SER A 296 14.85 19.41 3.25
CA SER A 296 15.91 19.42 2.26
C SER A 296 17.11 20.19 2.79
N VAL A 297 18.30 19.69 2.50
CA VAL A 297 19.55 20.43 2.72
C VAL A 297 19.77 21.47 1.60
N GLY A 298 19.04 21.36 0.48
CA GLY A 298 19.05 22.29 -0.65
C GLY A 298 17.69 22.94 -0.94
N GLU A 299 17.44 23.30 -2.21
CA GLU A 299 16.23 24.05 -2.61
C GLU A 299 15.02 23.16 -2.93
N ARG A 300 15.23 21.87 -3.23
CA ARG A 300 14.15 20.95 -3.60
C ARG A 300 13.26 20.58 -2.43
N LYS A 301 11.95 20.57 -2.64
CA LYS A 301 10.97 20.18 -1.62
C LYS A 301 10.87 18.65 -1.53
N ALA A 302 10.63 18.15 -0.32
CA ALA A 302 10.29 16.77 -0.06
C ALA A 302 8.99 16.67 0.74
N ILE A 303 8.23 15.60 0.49
CA ILE A 303 6.97 15.30 1.17
C ILE A 303 7.08 13.94 1.84
N GLY A 304 6.65 13.85 3.09
CA GLY A 304 6.67 12.61 3.84
C GLY A 304 6.61 12.86 5.34
N TYR A 305 6.45 11.78 6.10
CA TYR A 305 6.58 11.84 7.54
C TYR A 305 7.27 10.58 8.06
N ILE A 306 8.39 10.76 8.76
CA ILE A 306 9.16 9.67 9.37
C ILE A 306 8.98 9.71 10.88
N GLY A 307 8.29 8.71 11.41
CA GLY A 307 8.14 8.50 12.85
C GLY A 307 9.20 7.54 13.40
N VAL A 308 9.53 7.69 14.69
CA VAL A 308 10.46 6.81 15.42
C VAL A 308 9.69 6.05 16.50
N ARG A 309 9.75 4.72 16.46
CA ARG A 309 9.08 3.81 17.41
C ARG A 309 10.10 3.17 18.33
N GLY A 310 9.83 3.25 19.62
CA GLY A 310 10.51 2.47 20.64
C GLY A 310 9.88 1.09 20.72
N ARG A 311 9.50 0.68 21.94
CA ARG A 311 8.85 -0.59 22.21
C ARG A 311 7.47 -0.62 21.55
N THR A 312 7.25 -1.63 20.71
CA THR A 312 5.94 -1.92 20.10
C THR A 312 5.24 -3.04 20.87
N SER A 313 3.91 -3.11 20.78
CA SER A 313 3.14 -4.23 21.34
C SER A 313 2.51 -5.03 20.22
N MET A 314 2.66 -6.35 20.24
CA MET A 314 2.15 -7.23 19.18
C MET A 314 1.27 -8.33 19.76
N LYS A 315 0.17 -8.63 19.08
CA LYS A 315 -0.63 -9.84 19.29
C LYS A 315 -0.94 -10.49 17.96
N GLU A 316 -1.14 -11.80 18.00
CA GLU A 316 -1.52 -12.60 16.84
C GLU A 316 -2.79 -13.39 17.11
N MET A 317 -3.60 -13.53 16.07
CA MET A 317 -4.80 -14.36 16.06
C MET A 317 -4.91 -15.11 14.74
N TYR A 318 -5.72 -16.16 14.72
CA TYR A 318 -5.99 -16.95 13.52
C TYR A 318 -7.45 -16.77 13.13
N ILE A 319 -7.70 -16.51 11.85
CA ILE A 319 -9.03 -16.46 11.27
C ILE A 319 -9.09 -17.57 10.22
N ASN A 320 -9.92 -18.59 10.46
CA ASN A 320 -10.13 -19.66 9.49
C ASN A 320 -11.34 -19.37 8.61
N GLY A 321 -11.23 -19.67 7.31
CA GLY A 321 -12.32 -19.55 6.35
C GLY A 321 -13.57 -20.33 6.73
N SER A 322 -13.39 -21.51 7.34
CA SER A 322 -14.48 -22.34 7.85
C SER A 322 -15.31 -21.65 8.92
N ASP A 323 -14.66 -20.85 9.77
CA ASP A 323 -15.28 -20.25 10.95
C ASP A 323 -16.07 -18.99 10.57
N VAL A 324 -15.68 -18.34 9.47
CA VAL A 324 -16.27 -17.08 9.00
C VAL A 324 -17.11 -17.23 7.72
N GLY A 325 -17.35 -18.48 7.30
CA GLY A 325 -18.16 -18.79 6.12
C GLY A 325 -17.58 -18.22 4.82
N TYR A 326 -16.25 -18.32 4.65
CA TYR A 326 -15.57 -17.88 3.43
C TYR A 326 -16.25 -18.42 2.17
N LYS A 327 -16.42 -17.55 1.19
CA LYS A 327 -16.91 -17.91 -0.14
C LYS A 327 -16.04 -17.24 -1.18
N SER A 328 -15.30 -18.06 -1.93
CA SER A 328 -14.59 -17.59 -3.11
C SER A 328 -15.60 -16.94 -4.08
N GLN A 329 -15.21 -15.79 -4.62
CA GLN A 329 -15.90 -15.13 -5.73
C GLN A 329 -15.20 -15.41 -7.07
N ASP A 330 -14.19 -16.27 -7.07
CA ASP A 330 -13.43 -16.63 -8.25
C ASP A 330 -14.31 -17.39 -9.21
N ASN A 331 -14.29 -16.96 -10.48
CA ASN A 331 -15.02 -17.62 -11.54
C ASN A 331 -14.04 -18.04 -12.65
N PRO A 332 -13.25 -19.11 -12.41
CA PRO A 332 -12.21 -19.52 -13.34
C PRO A 332 -12.82 -19.87 -14.71
N GLN A 333 -12.26 -19.30 -15.78
CA GLN A 333 -12.68 -19.57 -17.15
C GLN A 333 -11.62 -20.42 -17.85
N THR A 334 -12.07 -21.41 -18.61
CA THR A 334 -11.21 -22.21 -19.48
C THR A 334 -11.71 -22.10 -20.91
N PHE A 335 -10.80 -21.96 -21.88
CA PHE A 335 -11.15 -21.79 -23.28
C PHE A 335 -10.19 -22.58 -24.18
N PRO A 336 -10.66 -23.09 -25.33
CA PRO A 336 -9.81 -23.79 -26.29
C PRO A 336 -8.82 -22.83 -26.97
N GLN A 337 -7.74 -23.39 -27.52
CA GLN A 337 -6.79 -22.64 -28.33
C GLN A 337 -7.35 -22.37 -29.74
N ASP A 338 -8.05 -21.25 -29.92
CA ASP A 338 -8.75 -20.92 -31.17
C ASP A 338 -7.93 -19.98 -32.08
N GLY A 339 -7.00 -20.55 -32.86
CA GLY A 339 -6.28 -19.82 -33.90
C GLY A 339 -5.27 -18.76 -33.41
N VAL A 340 -5.06 -18.65 -32.10
CA VAL A 340 -4.06 -17.79 -31.46
C VAL A 340 -2.81 -18.62 -31.13
N SER A 341 -1.62 -18.05 -31.33
CA SER A 341 -0.38 -18.73 -30.96
C SER A 341 -0.26 -18.89 -29.43
N PRO A 342 0.32 -20.00 -28.93
CA PRO A 342 0.59 -20.17 -27.50
C PRO A 342 1.42 -19.03 -26.89
N SER A 343 2.38 -18.49 -27.64
CA SER A 343 3.21 -17.35 -27.19
C SER A 343 2.35 -16.10 -26.95
N ALA A 344 1.44 -15.77 -27.86
CA ALA A 344 0.53 -14.64 -27.69
C ALA A 344 -0.37 -14.82 -26.46
N LEU A 345 -0.86 -16.02 -26.20
CA LEU A 345 -1.66 -16.31 -24.99
C LEU A 345 -0.85 -16.09 -23.71
N VAL A 346 0.40 -16.53 -23.66
CA VAL A 346 1.29 -16.26 -22.51
C VAL A 346 1.53 -14.75 -22.34
N TYR A 347 1.79 -14.02 -23.43
CA TYR A 347 1.92 -12.55 -23.38
C TYR A 347 0.65 -11.85 -22.86
N HIS A 348 -0.53 -12.43 -23.11
CA HIS A 348 -1.81 -11.95 -22.59
C HIS A 348 -2.14 -12.46 -21.18
N GLY A 349 -1.19 -13.06 -20.46
CA GLY A 349 -1.38 -13.51 -19.08
C GLY A 349 -2.24 -14.76 -18.97
N CYS A 350 -2.19 -15.64 -19.98
CA CYS A 350 -2.84 -16.94 -19.97
C CYS A 350 -1.82 -18.06 -19.76
N SER A 351 -2.29 -19.14 -19.12
CA SER A 351 -1.52 -20.35 -18.84
C SER A 351 -2.27 -21.57 -19.35
N VAL A 352 -1.51 -22.64 -19.62
CA VAL A 352 -2.07 -23.91 -20.07
C VAL A 352 -2.83 -24.55 -18.91
N TYR A 353 -4.10 -24.89 -19.14
CA TYR A 353 -4.90 -25.66 -18.19
C TYR A 353 -4.76 -27.16 -18.44
N THR A 354 -4.93 -27.59 -19.70
CA THR A 354 -4.72 -28.98 -20.13
C THR A 354 -4.13 -29.03 -21.52
N HIS A 355 -3.35 -30.06 -21.80
CA HIS A 355 -2.81 -30.34 -23.13
C HIS A 355 -2.89 -31.86 -23.36
N THR A 356 -3.38 -32.25 -24.53
CA THR A 356 -3.53 -33.66 -24.93
C THR A 356 -2.53 -33.97 -26.04
N PRO A 357 -1.40 -34.66 -25.74
CA PRO A 357 -0.35 -34.89 -26.73
C PRO A 357 -0.79 -35.65 -27.99
N ASP A 358 -1.77 -36.56 -27.83
CA ASP A 358 -2.23 -37.43 -28.92
C ASP A 358 -3.06 -36.68 -29.98
N THR A 359 -3.86 -35.70 -29.55
CA THR A 359 -4.73 -34.91 -30.44
C THR A 359 -4.22 -33.50 -30.70
N GLY A 360 -3.30 -33.00 -29.87
CA GLY A 360 -2.83 -31.62 -29.87
C GLY A 360 -3.79 -30.63 -29.21
N ASP A 361 -4.94 -31.10 -28.69
CA ASP A 361 -5.96 -30.24 -28.09
C ASP A 361 -5.42 -29.58 -26.82
N THR A 362 -5.51 -28.25 -26.76
CA THR A 362 -5.00 -27.46 -25.65
C THR A 362 -6.08 -26.51 -25.15
N MET A 363 -6.32 -26.57 -23.84
CA MET A 363 -7.19 -25.63 -23.14
C MET A 363 -6.33 -24.67 -22.32
N TRP A 364 -6.74 -23.40 -22.33
CA TRP A 364 -6.08 -22.31 -21.66
C TRP A 364 -6.98 -21.70 -20.60
N THR A 365 -6.37 -20.99 -19.67
CA THR A 365 -7.04 -20.21 -18.63
C THR A 365 -6.19 -18.99 -18.30
N PHE A 366 -6.73 -18.04 -17.54
CA PHE A 366 -5.92 -16.94 -17.02
C PHE A 366 -4.90 -17.47 -16.00
N THR A 367 -3.69 -16.90 -16.00
CA THR A 367 -2.59 -17.38 -15.14
C THR A 367 -2.96 -17.41 -13.66
N TRP A 368 -3.71 -16.42 -13.16
CA TRP A 368 -4.19 -16.40 -11.77
C TRP A 368 -5.03 -17.64 -11.38
N CYS A 369 -5.65 -18.32 -12.35
CA CYS A 369 -6.44 -19.52 -12.08
C CYS A 369 -5.59 -20.74 -11.69
N VAL A 370 -4.31 -20.78 -12.07
CA VAL A 370 -3.43 -21.97 -11.92
C VAL A 370 -2.07 -21.68 -11.31
N ASP A 371 -1.70 -20.41 -11.21
CA ASP A 371 -0.43 -19.97 -10.62
C ASP A 371 -0.64 -19.01 -9.45
N TYR A 372 -0.36 -19.49 -8.24
CA TYR A 372 -0.50 -18.71 -7.01
C TYR A 372 0.49 -17.55 -6.96
N ARG A 373 1.52 -17.52 -7.82
CA ARG A 373 2.55 -16.47 -7.90
C ARG A 373 2.07 -15.26 -8.70
N ASP A 374 0.95 -15.37 -9.41
CA ASP A 374 0.34 -14.25 -10.11
C ASP A 374 0.06 -13.08 -9.14
N LYS A 375 0.18 -11.85 -9.64
CA LYS A 375 -0.07 -10.62 -8.87
C LYS A 375 -1.50 -10.54 -8.31
N TYR A 376 -2.45 -11.25 -8.93
CA TYR A 376 -3.84 -11.37 -8.45
C TYR A 376 -3.91 -11.80 -6.98
N TRP A 377 -2.97 -12.63 -6.52
CA TRP A 377 -2.92 -13.15 -5.15
C TRP A 377 -2.18 -12.22 -4.15
N GLY A 378 -1.76 -11.03 -4.59
CA GLY A 378 -1.41 -9.89 -3.73
C GLY A 378 -0.04 -9.89 -3.05
N GLY A 379 1.07 -9.88 -3.81
CA GLY A 379 2.44 -9.81 -3.27
C GLY A 379 3.43 -10.86 -3.81
N ASP A 380 4.53 -11.06 -3.09
CA ASP A 380 5.52 -12.08 -3.41
C ASP A 380 5.22 -13.38 -2.67
N ALA A 381 5.52 -14.51 -3.32
CA ALA A 381 5.49 -15.80 -2.66
C ALA A 381 6.54 -15.83 -1.54
N ILE A 382 6.17 -16.41 -0.40
CA ILE A 382 7.12 -16.66 0.70
C ILE A 382 7.24 -18.16 0.96
N ASP A 383 8.35 -18.55 1.57
CA ASP A 383 8.47 -19.87 2.15
C ASP A 383 7.44 -20.05 3.26
N ARG A 384 7.05 -21.31 3.50
CA ARG A 384 6.14 -21.66 4.59
C ARG A 384 6.69 -21.10 5.92
N PRO A 385 5.93 -20.27 6.66
CA PRO A 385 6.43 -19.71 7.91
C PRO A 385 6.68 -20.78 8.98
N ASP A 386 7.76 -20.66 9.75
CA ASP A 386 8.15 -21.64 10.79
C ASP A 386 7.08 -21.84 11.87
N PHE A 387 6.38 -20.75 12.25
CA PHE A 387 5.31 -20.81 13.26
C PHE A 387 4.09 -21.61 12.78
N TRP A 388 4.02 -21.96 11.49
CA TRP A 388 2.98 -22.79 10.90
C TRP A 388 3.17 -24.30 11.13
N GLN A 389 4.27 -24.72 11.77
CA GLN A 389 4.56 -26.14 12.00
C GLN A 389 3.78 -26.75 13.18
N ASN A 390 3.14 -25.94 14.03
CA ASN A 390 2.82 -26.38 15.41
C ASN A 390 1.34 -26.38 15.84
N LYS A 391 0.36 -26.40 14.94
CA LYS A 391 -1.05 -26.63 15.35
C LYS A 391 -1.82 -27.41 14.28
N GLN A 392 -1.72 -28.75 14.35
CA GLN A 392 -2.72 -29.68 13.82
C GLN A 392 -4.03 -29.54 14.58
#